data_AF-A0A6C0BHU6-F1
#
_entry.id   AF-A0A6C0BHU6-F1
#
_cell.length_a   1.000
_cell.length_b   1.000
_cell.length_c   1.000
_cell.angle_alpha   90.00
_cell.angle_beta   90.00
_cell.angle_gamma   90.00
#
_symmetry.space_group_name_H-M   'P 1'
#
loop_
_entity.id
_entity.type
_entity.pdbx_description
1 polymer ?
#
loop_
_entity_poly.entity_id
_entity_poly.type
_entity_poly.pdbx_seq_one_letter_code
_entity_poly.pdbx_strand_id
1 'polypeptide(L)'
;MSTITPIIHWMSIILPFSNEIAITLTHSGIPLFKNLYRSCIDTFSINNSTIRKKVKNQLCNFDDSYHKIFFDTIAYFGIMLNICKNAIQYGYVTGIFSGLNLVVWSMLLTNMFLGPAIHYVSHLFHVKSPIMYILVGISLITLLIVITYYTELWVQHITQKVVVDIDLDKI
;
A
#
# COMPACT_ATOMS: atom_id res chain seq x y z
N MET A 1 -1.89 -26.59 -15.53
CA MET A 1 -1.34 -25.57 -14.61
C MET A 1 -0.82 -24.41 -15.45
N SER A 2 -1.50 -23.26 -15.46
CA SER A 2 -0.94 -22.05 -16.06
C SER A 2 0.15 -21.52 -15.13
N THR A 3 1.40 -21.62 -15.57
CA THR A 3 2.54 -20.96 -14.91
C THR A 3 2.33 -19.46 -15.09
N ILE A 4 1.73 -18.82 -14.07
CA ILE A 4 1.71 -17.36 -14.02
C ILE A 4 3.16 -16.90 -13.99
N THR A 5 3.50 -15.99 -14.88
CA THR A 5 4.85 -15.47 -15.04
C THR A 5 5.32 -14.87 -13.71
N PRO A 6 6.56 -15.13 -13.26
CA PRO A 6 7.10 -14.57 -12.01
C PRO A 6 6.96 -13.04 -11.93
N ILE A 7 6.94 -12.37 -13.08
CA ILE A 7 6.66 -10.93 -13.22
C ILE A 7 5.29 -10.57 -12.64
N ILE A 8 4.22 -11.27 -13.04
CA ILE A 8 2.86 -11.00 -12.57
C ILE A 8 2.76 -11.24 -11.06
N HIS A 9 3.45 -12.26 -10.55
CA HIS A 9 3.49 -12.54 -9.11
C HIS A 9 4.10 -11.36 -8.34
N TRP A 10 5.30 -10.90 -8.72
CA TRP A 10 5.95 -9.77 -8.04
C TRP A 10 5.18 -8.47 -8.22
N MET A 11 4.61 -8.20 -9.39
CA MET A 11 3.74 -7.04 -9.60
C MET A 11 2.53 -7.06 -8.65
N SER A 12 1.90 -8.22 -8.45
CA SER A 12 0.75 -8.35 -7.56
C SER A 12 1.05 -8.07 -6.09
N ILE A 13 2.32 -8.20 -5.67
CA ILE A 13 2.76 -7.95 -4.29
C ILE A 13 3.29 -6.53 -4.12
N ILE A 14 4.00 -5.98 -5.12
CA ILE A 14 4.67 -4.68 -5.01
C ILE A 14 3.70 -3.51 -5.27
N LEU A 15 2.85 -3.61 -6.29
CA LEU A 15 1.96 -2.51 -6.68
C LEU A 15 1.06 -1.99 -5.54
N PRO A 16 0.53 -2.83 -4.63
CA PRO A 16 -0.24 -2.39 -3.46
C PRO A 16 0.50 -1.41 -2.53
N PHE A 17 1.84 -1.37 -2.56
CA PHE A 17 2.67 -0.43 -1.78
C PHE A 17 2.97 0.88 -2.50
N SER A 18 2.50 1.08 -3.74
CA SER A 18 2.78 2.28 -4.54
C SER A 18 2.35 3.58 -3.85
N ASN A 19 1.22 3.56 -3.15
CA ASN A 19 0.75 4.67 -2.31
C ASN A 19 1.77 5.09 -1.27
N GLU A 20 2.31 4.11 -0.54
CA GLU A 20 3.23 4.36 0.57
C GLU A 20 4.59 4.86 0.09
N ILE A 21 5.01 4.40 -1.08
CA ILE A 21 6.18 4.94 -1.77
C ILE A 21 5.94 6.42 -2.10
N ALA A 22 4.78 6.77 -2.67
CA ALA A 22 4.44 8.15 -3.01
C ALA A 22 4.32 9.05 -1.76
N ILE A 23 3.73 8.54 -0.68
CA ILE A 23 3.65 9.22 0.63
C ILE A 23 5.07 9.47 1.17
N THR A 24 5.90 8.44 1.22
CA THR A 24 7.28 8.53 1.72
C THR A 24 8.09 9.57 0.94
N LEU A 25 7.98 9.57 -0.39
CA LEU A 25 8.64 10.55 -1.26
C LEU A 25 8.12 11.96 -1.00
N THR A 26 6.81 12.13 -0.82
CA THR A 26 6.19 13.43 -0.51
C THR A 26 6.70 14.00 0.82
N HIS A 27 6.80 13.16 1.85
CA HIS A 27 7.24 13.57 3.19
C HIS A 27 8.76 13.79 3.31
N SER A 28 9.55 13.36 2.33
CA SER A 28 11.00 13.58 2.31
C SER A 28 11.43 15.06 2.34
N GLY A 29 10.55 15.97 1.90
CA GLY A 29 10.84 17.40 1.80
C GLY A 29 11.60 17.81 0.53
N ILE A 30 11.87 16.87 -0.39
CA ILE A 30 12.45 17.20 -1.70
C ILE A 30 11.40 17.94 -2.56
N PRO A 31 11.71 19.13 -3.12
CA PRO A 31 10.74 19.92 -3.89
C PRO A 31 10.11 19.17 -5.06
N LEU A 32 10.87 18.30 -5.72
CA LEU A 32 10.41 17.47 -6.84
C LEU A 32 9.25 16.54 -6.45
N PHE A 33 9.20 16.07 -5.21
CA PHE A 33 8.26 15.05 -4.75
C PHE A 33 7.12 15.61 -3.90
N LYS A 34 7.15 16.91 -3.59
CA LYS A 34 6.23 17.57 -2.66
C LYS A 34 4.75 17.46 -3.05
N ASN A 35 4.46 17.23 -4.33
CA ASN A 35 3.11 17.17 -4.88
C ASN A 35 2.68 15.74 -5.28
N LEU A 36 3.50 14.71 -5.03
CA LEU A 36 3.15 13.34 -5.42
C LEU A 36 1.93 12.80 -4.65
N TYR A 37 1.84 13.10 -3.36
CA TYR A 37 0.78 12.61 -2.48
C TYR A 37 0.45 13.65 -1.40
N ARG A 38 -0.03 14.82 -1.83
CA ARG A 38 -0.36 15.92 -0.92
C ARG A 38 -1.67 15.63 -0.19
N SER A 39 -1.61 15.54 1.14
CA SER A 39 -2.83 15.56 1.97
C SER A 39 -3.40 16.98 1.96
N CYS A 40 -4.48 17.17 1.22
CA CYS A 40 -5.19 18.44 1.10
C CYS A 40 -6.63 18.29 1.63
N ILE A 41 -7.22 19.41 2.06
CA ILE A 41 -8.59 19.42 2.60
C ILE A 41 -9.54 19.83 1.48
N ASP A 42 -10.57 19.01 1.26
CA ASP A 42 -11.59 19.30 0.27
C ASP A 42 -12.31 20.61 0.60
N THR A 43 -12.39 21.48 -0.40
CA THR A 43 -13.06 22.79 -0.30
C THR A 43 -14.52 22.67 0.11
N PHE A 44 -15.17 21.54 -0.20
CA PHE A 44 -16.56 21.24 0.16
C PHE A 44 -16.76 20.94 1.64
N SER A 45 -15.72 20.51 2.37
CA SER A 45 -15.81 20.16 3.79
C SER A 45 -15.78 21.40 4.70
N ILE A 46 -15.32 22.55 4.21
CA ILE A 46 -15.18 23.79 4.99
C ILE A 46 -16.27 24.79 4.61
N ASN A 47 -17.37 24.80 5.39
CA ASN A 47 -18.47 25.74 5.19
C ASN A 47 -18.20 27.14 5.80
N ASN A 48 -17.18 27.26 6.67
CA ASN A 48 -16.85 28.51 7.36
C ASN A 48 -15.79 29.33 6.60
N SER A 49 -16.17 30.54 6.16
CA SER A 49 -15.32 31.45 5.37
C SER A 49 -14.04 31.90 6.10
N THR A 50 -14.04 31.94 7.44
CA THR A 50 -12.88 32.31 8.25
C THR A 50 -11.85 31.17 8.30
N ILE A 51 -12.31 29.93 8.41
CA ILE A 51 -11.46 28.73 8.37
C ILE A 51 -10.90 28.54 6.95
N ARG A 52 -11.73 28.76 5.93
CA ARG A 52 -11.32 28.68 4.52
C ARG A 52 -10.18 29.65 4.18
N LYS A 53 -10.15 30.85 4.77
CA LYS A 53 -9.04 31.81 4.62
C LYS A 53 -7.77 31.38 5.35
N LYS A 54 -7.87 30.77 6.54
CA LYS A 54 -6.71 30.25 7.28
C LYS A 54 -6.07 29.03 6.63
N VAL A 55 -6.88 28.20 5.98
CA VAL A 55 -6.48 26.91 5.38
C VAL A 55 -6.29 27.04 3.86
N LYS A 56 -6.27 28.27 3.32
CA LYS A 56 -6.24 28.55 1.87
C LYS A 56 -5.09 27.83 1.14
N ASN A 57 -3.95 27.67 1.80
CA ASN A 57 -2.77 27.01 1.25
C ASN A 57 -2.80 25.47 1.37
N GLN A 58 -3.81 24.90 2.01
CA GLN A 58 -4.03 23.45 2.19
C GLN A 58 -5.30 22.97 1.48
N LEU A 59 -6.01 23.84 0.76
CA LEU A 59 -7.16 23.47 -0.06
C LEU A 59 -6.70 22.70 -1.31
N CYS A 60 -7.37 21.60 -1.63
CA CYS A 60 -7.07 20.83 -2.84
C CYS A 60 -7.35 21.65 -4.10
N ASN A 61 -6.39 21.70 -5.02
CA ASN A 61 -6.64 21.95 -6.43
C ASN A 61 -6.75 20.60 -7.16
N PHE A 62 -7.53 20.52 -8.24
CA PHE A 62 -7.74 19.28 -8.99
C PHE A 62 -6.43 18.63 -9.47
N ASP A 63 -5.45 19.45 -9.86
CA ASP A 63 -4.13 18.99 -10.32
C ASP A 63 -3.32 18.29 -9.21
N ASP A 64 -3.49 18.71 -7.95
CA ASP A 64 -2.82 18.10 -6.79
C ASP A 64 -3.44 16.73 -6.43
N SER A 65 -4.70 16.48 -6.83
CA SER A 65 -5.42 15.23 -6.55
C SER A 65 -5.15 14.14 -7.60
N TYR A 66 -4.70 14.49 -8.81
CA TYR A 66 -4.51 13.53 -9.90
C TYR A 66 -3.46 12.46 -9.56
N HIS A 67 -2.30 12.86 -9.04
CA HIS A 67 -1.23 11.93 -8.68
C HIS A 67 -1.64 10.98 -7.56
N LYS A 68 -2.37 11.49 -6.57
CA LYS A 68 -2.93 10.68 -5.49
C LYS A 68 -3.85 9.59 -6.03
N ILE A 69 -4.81 9.98 -6.88
CA ILE A 69 -5.76 9.04 -7.50
C ILE A 69 -5.02 8.00 -8.36
N PHE A 70 -3.98 8.42 -9.07
CA PHE A 70 -3.15 7.52 -9.89
C PHE A 70 -2.47 6.44 -9.05
N PHE A 71 -1.78 6.81 -7.96
CA PHE A 71 -1.16 5.83 -7.08
C PHE A 71 -2.20 4.93 -6.40
N ASP A 72 -3.32 5.51 -5.92
CA ASP A 72 -4.39 4.74 -5.28
C ASP A 72 -4.95 3.67 -6.25
N THR A 73 -5.14 4.06 -7.52
CA THR A 73 -5.58 3.14 -8.57
C THR A 73 -4.58 2.02 -8.83
N ILE A 74 -3.27 2.33 -8.84
CA ILE A 74 -2.22 1.31 -8.99
C ILE A 74 -2.24 0.33 -7.81
N ALA A 75 -2.41 0.83 -6.59
CA ALA A 75 -2.46 0.00 -5.40
C ALA A 75 -3.65 -0.98 -5.45
N TYR A 76 -4.85 -0.48 -5.78
CA TYR A 76 -6.03 -1.33 -5.95
C TYR A 76 -5.89 -2.32 -7.12
N PHE A 77 -5.25 -1.91 -8.22
CA PHE A 77 -4.97 -2.80 -9.33
C PHE A 77 -4.06 -3.97 -8.90
N GLY A 78 -3.03 -3.70 -8.10
CA GLY A 78 -2.17 -4.73 -7.53
C GLY A 78 -2.93 -5.75 -6.68
N ILE A 79 -3.84 -5.28 -5.81
CA ILE A 79 -4.68 -6.13 -4.96
C ILE A 79 -5.60 -6.99 -5.82
N MET A 80 -6.29 -6.39 -6.79
CA MET A 80 -7.17 -7.12 -7.70
C MET A 80 -6.41 -8.16 -8.52
N LEU A 81 -5.21 -7.81 -9.00
CA LEU A 81 -4.34 -8.74 -9.72
C LEU A 81 -3.98 -9.94 -8.84
N ASN A 82 -3.67 -9.72 -7.56
CA ASN A 82 -3.36 -10.80 -6.62
C ASN A 82 -4.57 -11.72 -6.34
N ILE A 83 -5.75 -11.13 -6.13
CA ILE A 83 -7.00 -11.86 -5.93
C ILE A 83 -7.29 -12.74 -7.15
N CYS A 84 -7.27 -12.18 -8.36
CA CYS A 84 -7.53 -12.90 -9.59
C CYS A 84 -6.50 -14.01 -9.83
N LYS A 85 -5.21 -13.71 -9.63
CA LYS A 85 -4.09 -14.66 -9.75
C LYS A 85 -4.33 -15.89 -8.86
N ASN A 86 -4.56 -15.65 -7.58
CA ASN A 86 -4.71 -16.71 -6.59
C ASN A 86 -6.07 -17.43 -6.69
N ALA A 87 -7.12 -16.74 -7.11
CA ALA A 87 -8.42 -17.36 -7.38
C ALA A 87 -8.34 -18.36 -8.55
N ILE A 88 -7.63 -18.01 -9.63
CA ILE A 88 -7.45 -18.88 -10.79
C ILE A 88 -6.56 -20.08 -10.46
N GLN A 89 -5.49 -19.88 -9.68
CA GLN A 89 -4.52 -20.94 -9.39
C GLN A 89 -4.93 -21.88 -8.26
N TYR A 90 -5.54 -21.34 -7.20
CA TYR A 90 -5.74 -22.03 -5.93
C TYR A 90 -7.19 -21.99 -5.43
N GLY A 91 -8.12 -21.47 -6.23
CA GLY A 91 -9.53 -21.37 -5.90
C GLY A 91 -9.93 -20.04 -5.25
N TYR A 92 -11.23 -19.73 -5.32
CA TYR A 92 -11.82 -18.46 -4.91
C TYR A 92 -11.50 -18.05 -3.47
N VAL A 93 -11.59 -19.00 -2.53
CA VAL A 93 -11.34 -18.77 -1.10
C VAL A 93 -9.91 -18.27 -0.87
N THR A 94 -8.92 -18.96 -1.46
CA THR A 94 -7.50 -18.56 -1.42
C THR A 94 -7.30 -17.16 -2.02
N GLY A 95 -7.98 -16.86 -3.13
CA GLY A 95 -7.95 -15.55 -3.77
C GLY A 95 -8.38 -14.42 -2.83
N ILE A 96 -9.52 -14.57 -2.15
CA ILE A 96 -10.02 -13.56 -1.21
C ILE A 96 -9.07 -13.38 -0.03
N PHE A 97 -8.66 -14.47 0.63
CA PHE A 97 -7.80 -14.37 1.82
C PHE A 97 -6.44 -13.77 1.50
N SER A 98 -5.88 -14.07 0.31
CA SER A 98 -4.66 -13.43 -0.15
C SER A 98 -4.84 -11.93 -0.41
N GLY A 99 -5.97 -11.54 -1.01
CA GLY A 99 -6.32 -10.12 -1.18
C GLY A 99 -6.47 -9.38 0.15
N LEU A 100 -7.15 -9.99 1.12
CA LEU A 100 -7.29 -9.44 2.47
C LEU A 100 -5.93 -9.30 3.17
N ASN A 101 -5.04 -10.28 3.02
CA ASN A 101 -3.67 -10.21 3.55
C ASN A 101 -2.94 -8.99 2.98
N LEU A 102 -3.04 -8.75 1.67
CA LEU A 102 -2.46 -7.56 1.05
C LEU A 102 -3.04 -6.26 1.60
N VAL A 103 -4.37 -6.14 1.72
CA VAL A 103 -5.00 -4.94 2.30
C VAL A 103 -4.48 -4.66 3.72
N VAL A 104 -4.33 -5.70 4.55
CA VAL A 104 -3.81 -5.55 5.91
C VAL A 104 -2.38 -5.03 5.91
N TRP A 105 -1.49 -5.63 5.12
CA TRP A 105 -0.06 -5.26 5.14
C TRP A 105 0.24 -3.98 4.38
N SER A 106 -0.39 -3.75 3.22
CA SER A 106 -0.04 -2.65 2.31
C SER A 106 -0.87 -1.40 2.50
N MET A 107 -2.00 -1.47 3.22
CA MET A 107 -2.84 -0.30 3.51
C MET A 107 -3.01 -0.06 5.00
N LEU A 108 -3.49 -1.05 5.77
CA LEU A 108 -3.81 -0.80 7.18
C LEU A 108 -2.53 -0.55 8.01
N LEU A 109 -1.59 -1.50 7.96
CA LEU A 109 -0.37 -1.41 8.76
C LEU A 109 0.54 -0.25 8.33
N THR A 110 0.66 -0.02 7.03
CA THR A 110 1.49 1.08 6.51
C THR A 110 0.92 2.44 6.93
N ASN A 111 -0.39 2.67 6.74
CA ASN A 111 -1.02 3.93 7.13
C ASN A 111 -0.93 4.20 8.64
N MET A 112 -0.99 3.14 9.47
CA MET A 112 -0.92 3.29 10.93
C MET A 112 0.50 3.50 11.46
N PHE A 113 1.49 2.80 10.90
CA PHE A 113 2.80 2.68 11.54
C PHE A 113 3.98 3.21 10.73
N LEU A 114 3.86 3.35 9.40
CA LEU A 114 5.02 3.69 8.56
C LEU A 114 5.57 5.08 8.87
N GLY A 115 4.72 6.11 8.89
CA GLY A 115 5.12 7.49 9.22
C GLY A 115 5.80 7.60 10.60
N PRO A 116 5.14 7.13 11.68
CA PRO A 116 5.76 7.09 13.01
C PRO A 116 7.08 6.32 13.06
N ALA A 117 7.16 5.18 12.37
CA ALA A 117 8.38 4.37 12.32
C ALA A 117 9.53 5.09 11.62
N ILE A 118 9.28 5.73 10.47
CA ILE A 118 10.32 6.50 9.77
C ILE A 118 10.84 7.64 10.65
N HIS A 119 9.95 8.37 11.33
CA HIS A 119 10.34 9.46 12.22
C HIS A 119 11.16 8.95 13.42
N TYR A 120 10.73 7.86 14.05
CA TYR A 120 11.45 7.24 15.17
C TYR A 120 12.85 6.78 14.76
N VAL A 121 12.97 6.08 13.62
CA VAL A 121 14.24 5.59 13.10
C VAL A 121 15.16 6.76 12.70
N SER A 122 14.65 7.74 11.98
CA SER A 122 15.42 8.93 11.59
C SER A 122 15.96 9.70 12.81
N HIS A 123 15.16 9.81 13.87
CA HIS A 123 15.59 10.43 15.13
C HIS A 123 16.67 9.60 15.84
N LEU A 124 16.51 8.27 15.91
CA LEU A 124 17.49 7.37 16.52
C LEU A 124 18.88 7.49 15.89
N PHE A 125 18.94 7.58 14.56
CA PHE A 125 20.20 7.73 13.82
C PHE A 125 20.69 9.19 13.77
N HIS A 126 19.98 10.15 14.36
CA HIS A 126 20.31 11.59 14.34
C HIS A 126 20.46 12.18 12.93
N VAL A 127 19.85 11.57 11.91
CA VAL A 127 20.05 11.98 10.52
C VAL A 127 18.86 12.80 10.03
N LYS A 128 19.08 14.11 9.83
CA LYS A 128 18.07 15.07 9.35
C LYS A 128 18.01 15.21 7.82
N SER A 129 18.72 14.35 7.09
CA SER A 129 18.80 14.47 5.62
C SER A 129 17.52 13.95 4.94
N PRO A 130 16.94 14.70 3.97
CA PRO A 130 15.81 14.26 3.14
C PRO A 130 16.02 12.88 2.50
N ILE A 131 17.26 12.63 2.06
CA ILE A 131 17.65 11.39 1.38
C ILE A 131 17.57 10.21 2.37
N MET A 132 17.94 10.43 3.62
CA MET A 132 17.91 9.39 4.65
C MET A 132 16.48 9.06 5.07
N TYR A 133 15.57 10.05 5.07
CA TYR A 133 14.15 9.79 5.24
C TYR A 133 13.61 8.83 4.16
N ILE A 134 13.98 9.08 2.90
CA ILE A 134 13.59 8.22 1.77
C ILE A 134 14.19 6.81 1.93
N LEU A 135 15.49 6.71 2.24
CA LEU A 135 16.16 5.42 2.42
C LEU A 135 15.52 4.59 3.54
N VAL A 136 15.23 5.22 4.68
CA VAL A 136 14.54 4.56 5.80
C VAL A 136 13.14 4.12 5.37
N GLY A 137 12.35 4.99 4.74
CA GLY A 137 11.01 4.63 4.29
C GLY A 137 11.00 3.50 3.26
N ILE A 138 11.86 3.54 2.24
CA ILE A 138 11.99 2.46 1.26
C ILE A 138 12.44 1.15 1.93
N SER A 139 13.36 1.22 2.91
CA SER A 139 13.81 0.02 3.63
C SER A 139 12.67 -0.64 4.42
N LEU A 140 11.82 0.16 5.08
CA LEU A 140 10.67 -0.33 5.82
C LEU A 140 9.58 -0.89 4.89
N ILE A 141 9.31 -0.22 3.77
CA ILE A 141 8.38 -0.73 2.74
C ILE A 141 8.90 -2.05 2.16
N THR A 142 10.20 -2.16 1.89
CA THR A 142 10.81 -3.40 1.39
C THR A 142 10.66 -4.53 2.41
N LEU A 143 10.87 -4.24 3.70
CA LEU A 143 10.65 -5.21 4.77
C LEU A 143 9.19 -5.68 4.80
N LEU A 144 8.23 -4.75 4.67
CA LEU A 144 6.80 -5.09 4.61
C LEU A 144 6.43 -5.94 3.38
N ILE A 145 7.03 -5.66 2.22
CA ILE A 145 6.85 -6.49 1.01
C ILE A 145 7.33 -7.92 1.26
N VAL A 146 8.50 -8.09 1.91
CA VAL A 146 9.03 -9.42 2.25
C VAL A 146 8.12 -10.15 3.22
N ILE A 147 7.63 -9.48 4.26
CA ILE A 147 6.66 -10.05 5.22
C ILE A 147 5.35 -10.44 4.51
N THR A 148 4.86 -9.59 3.61
CA THR A 148 3.67 -9.85 2.79
C THR A 148 3.85 -11.09 1.93
N TYR A 149 5.01 -11.26 1.29
CA TYR A 149 5.31 -12.44 0.49
C TYR A 149 5.26 -13.73 1.33
N TYR A 150 5.91 -13.75 2.49
CA TYR A 150 5.90 -14.94 3.36
C TYR A 150 4.52 -15.25 3.94
N THR A 151 3.75 -14.21 4.30
CA THR A 151 2.38 -14.38 4.78
C THR A 151 1.44 -14.85 3.68
N GLU A 152 1.62 -14.40 2.43
CA GLU A 152 0.88 -14.91 1.27
C GLU A 152 1.13 -16.41 1.06
N LEU A 153 2.40 -16.86 1.10
CA LEU A 153 2.72 -18.29 1.02
C LEU A 153 2.05 -19.10 2.13
N TRP A 154 2.03 -18.55 3.34
CA TRP A 154 1.39 -19.19 4.49
C TRP A 154 -0.13 -19.28 4.33
N VAL A 155 -0.78 -18.20 3.88
CA VAL A 155 -2.22 -18.19 3.58
C VAL A 155 -2.54 -19.26 2.54
N GLN A 156 -1.82 -19.28 1.42
CA GLN A 156 -2.02 -20.27 0.35
C GLN A 156 -1.95 -21.71 0.89
N HIS A 157 -0.95 -22.01 1.72
CA HIS A 157 -0.78 -23.34 2.30
C HIS A 157 -1.93 -23.75 3.23
N ILE A 158 -2.46 -22.82 4.03
CA ILE A 158 -3.56 -23.09 4.95
C ILE A 158 -4.87 -23.28 4.21
N THR A 159 -5.22 -22.36 3.30
CA THR A 159 -6.49 -22.46 2.56
C THR A 159 -6.56 -23.70 1.67
N GLN A 160 -5.42 -24.16 1.12
CA GLN A 160 -5.40 -25.40 0.36
C GLN A 160 -5.75 -26.63 1.22
N LYS A 161 -5.25 -26.72 2.46
CA LYS A 161 -5.63 -27.81 3.37
C LYS A 161 -7.12 -27.80 3.66
N VAL A 162 -7.67 -26.62 3.95
CA VAL A 162 -9.10 -26.46 4.26
C VAL A 162 -10.00 -26.82 3.08
N VAL A 163 -9.64 -26.45 1.84
CA VAL A 163 -10.44 -26.80 0.65
C VAL A 163 -10.43 -28.31 0.38
N VAL A 164 -9.27 -28.96 0.55
CA VAL A 164 -9.16 -30.42 0.37
C VAL A 164 -10.01 -31.17 1.41
N ASP A 165 -10.02 -30.72 2.66
CA ASP A 165 -10.83 -31.35 3.72
C ASP A 165 -12.35 -31.19 3.47
N ILE A 166 -12.79 -30.02 2.97
CA ILE A 166 -14.22 -29.77 2.66
C ILE A 166 -14.74 -30.65 1.50
N ASP A 167 -13.89 -30.95 0.52
CA ASP A 167 -14.27 -31.81 -0.60
C ASP A 167 -14.25 -33.30 -0.22
N LEU A 168 -13.43 -33.71 0.77
CA LEU A 168 -13.40 -35.07 1.32
C LEU A 168 -14.60 -35.38 2.21
N ASP A 169 -15.10 -34.41 2.98
CA ASP A 169 -16.30 -34.57 3.83
C ASP A 169 -17.62 -34.60 3.03
N LYS A 170 -17.57 -34.34 1.72
CA LYS A 170 -18.73 -34.36 0.81
C LYS A 170 -18.86 -35.65 0.00
N ILE A 171 -17.99 -36.64 0.21
CA ILE A 171 -18.03 -37.97 -0.44
C ILE A 171 -18.46 -39.02 0.59
#